data_AF-A0A0N8K5K3-F1
#
_entry.id   AF-A0A0N8K5K3-F1
#
_cell.length_a   1.000
_cell.length_b   1.000
_cell.length_c   1.000
_cell.angle_alpha   90.00
_cell.angle_beta   90.00
_cell.angle_gamma   90.00
#
_symmetry.space_group_name_H-M   'P 1'
#
loop_
_entity.id
_entity.type
_entity.pdbx_description
1 polymer ?
#
loop_
_entity_poly.entity_id
_entity_poly.type
_entity_poly.pdbx_seq_one_letter_code
_entity_poly.pdbx_strand_id
1 'polypeptide(L)'
;MLRGGFDALCRSPLAARHYLELVGGARGLILEAVPILGPRDEDAARRFIMLIDTVYDARLGLVIAAAAEPDRLYAGDAFADEFRRTASRLQEMRRPGWVGNAVFS
;
A
#
# COMPACT_ATOMS: atom_id res chain seq x y z
N MET A 1 3.50 8.60 13.48
CA MET A 1 3.24 7.69 12.33
C MET A 1 2.34 6.58 12.81
N LEU A 2 1.39 6.16 12.00
CA LEU A 2 0.53 5.01 12.27
C LEU A 2 1.25 3.72 11.86
N ARG A 3 1.02 2.61 12.57
CA ARG A 3 1.53 1.29 12.20
C ARG A 3 0.36 0.31 12.04
N GLY A 4 0.42 -0.54 11.02
CA GLY A 4 -0.56 -1.61 10.82
C GLY A 4 0.00 -2.77 10.01
N GLY A 5 -0.48 -3.99 10.30
CA GLY A 5 -0.13 -5.18 9.52
C GLY A 5 -0.97 -5.31 8.26
N PHE A 6 -0.41 -5.93 7.21
CA PHE A 6 -1.09 -6.17 5.95
C PHE A 6 -2.43 -6.89 6.15
N ASP A 7 -2.47 -7.95 6.95
CA ASP A 7 -3.70 -8.71 7.18
C ASP A 7 -4.81 -7.86 7.80
N ALA A 8 -4.47 -7.04 8.80
CA ALA A 8 -5.44 -6.17 9.47
C ALA A 8 -6.03 -5.12 8.51
N LEU A 9 -5.21 -4.60 7.58
CA LEU A 9 -5.59 -3.52 6.68
C LEU A 9 -6.15 -3.99 5.32
N CYS A 10 -5.76 -5.17 4.84
CA CYS A 10 -6.07 -5.64 3.49
C CYS A 10 -6.84 -6.97 3.46
N ARG A 11 -6.71 -7.84 4.47
CA ARG A 11 -7.50 -9.09 4.57
C ARG A 11 -8.79 -8.91 5.37
N SER A 12 -8.88 -7.89 6.21
CA SER A 12 -10.11 -7.51 6.90
C SER A 12 -11.14 -6.85 5.96
N PRO A 13 -12.45 -6.94 6.26
CA PRO A 13 -13.52 -6.32 5.46
C PRO A 13 -13.61 -4.81 5.70
N LEU A 14 -12.52 -4.08 5.50
CA LEU A 14 -12.49 -2.62 5.62
C LEU A 14 -13.13 -1.98 4.38
N ALA A 15 -14.11 -1.10 4.62
CA ALA A 15 -14.64 -0.18 3.62
C ALA A 15 -13.68 0.99 3.35
N ALA A 16 -13.81 1.60 2.17
CA ALA A 16 -12.98 2.73 1.70
C ALA A 16 -12.85 3.88 2.72
N ARG A 17 -13.95 4.22 3.41
CA ARG A 17 -13.98 5.28 4.42
C ARG A 17 -12.96 5.08 5.54
N HIS A 18 -12.66 3.84 5.91
CA HIS A 18 -11.71 3.57 6.99
C HIS A 18 -10.28 3.94 6.58
N TYR A 19 -9.94 3.85 5.29
CA TYR A 19 -8.63 4.33 4.80
C TYR A 19 -8.56 5.86 4.81
N LEU A 20 -9.66 6.55 4.53
CA LEU A 20 -9.72 8.02 4.63
C LEU A 20 -9.56 8.50 6.09
N GLU A 21 -10.24 7.85 7.02
CA GLU A 21 -10.10 8.11 8.45
C GLU A 21 -8.67 7.85 8.93
N LEU A 22 -8.07 6.77 8.44
CA LEU A 22 -6.69 6.39 8.73
C LEU A 22 -5.69 7.49 8.35
N VAL A 23 -5.85 8.10 7.18
CA VAL A 23 -4.93 9.16 6.71
C VAL A 23 -5.25 10.53 7.30
N GLY A 24 -6.50 10.82 7.67
CA GLY A 24 -6.95 12.15 8.10
C GLY A 24 -6.26 12.73 9.33
N GLY A 25 -5.65 11.89 10.19
CA GLY A 25 -4.88 12.33 11.36
C GLY A 25 -3.40 11.91 11.34
N ALA A 26 -2.96 11.17 10.31
CA ALA A 26 -1.63 10.60 10.27
C ALA A 26 -0.65 11.48 9.49
N ARG A 27 0.63 11.48 9.90
CA ARG A 27 1.74 12.07 9.12
C ARG A 27 2.46 11.04 8.24
N GLY A 28 2.12 9.76 8.42
CA GLY A 28 2.75 8.64 7.73
C GLY A 28 2.27 7.29 8.24
N LEU A 29 2.40 6.27 7.39
CA LEU A 29 1.99 4.89 7.63
C LEU A 29 3.21 3.96 7.60
N ILE A 30 3.28 3.05 8.56
CA ILE A 30 4.18 1.89 8.55
C ILE A 30 3.32 0.66 8.32
N LEU A 31 3.52 -0.01 7.19
CA LEU A 31 2.80 -1.21 6.78
C LEU A 31 3.73 -2.41 6.84
N GLU A 32 3.33 -3.44 7.58
CA GLU A 32 4.18 -4.60 7.84
C GLU A 32 3.65 -5.87 7.19
N ALA A 33 4.58 -6.79 6.90
CA ALA A 33 4.31 -8.15 6.43
C ALA A 33 3.45 -8.21 5.15
N VAL A 34 3.76 -7.36 4.17
CA VAL A 34 3.09 -7.40 2.85
C VAL A 34 3.58 -8.63 2.08
N PRO A 35 2.71 -9.62 1.79
CA PRO A 35 3.09 -10.81 1.05
C PRO A 35 3.13 -10.53 -0.46
N ILE A 36 3.63 -11.50 -1.23
CA ILE A 36 3.34 -11.56 -2.68
C ILE A 36 1.87 -11.96 -2.84
N LEU A 37 1.11 -11.15 -3.57
CA LEU A 37 -0.33 -11.32 -3.76
C LEU A 37 -0.59 -12.14 -5.03
N GLY A 38 -1.16 -13.33 -4.85
CA GLY A 38 -1.49 -14.21 -5.96
C GLY A 38 -2.95 -14.09 -6.41
N PRO A 39 -3.37 -14.94 -7.38
CA PRO A 39 -4.76 -15.00 -7.84
C PRO A 39 -5.80 -15.30 -6.75
N ARG A 40 -5.39 -15.87 -5.61
CA ARG A 40 -6.28 -16.13 -4.46
C ARG A 40 -6.43 -14.95 -3.50
N ASP A 41 -5.68 -13.87 -3.73
CA ASP A 41 -5.61 -12.70 -2.86
C ASP A 41 -6.26 -11.47 -3.51
N GLU A 42 -7.12 -11.63 -4.53
CA GLU A 42 -7.71 -10.53 -5.31
C GLU A 42 -8.41 -9.46 -4.44
N ASP A 43 -9.19 -9.88 -3.44
CA ASP A 43 -9.82 -8.95 -2.52
C ASP A 43 -8.80 -8.14 -1.71
N ALA A 44 -7.71 -8.79 -1.28
CA ALA A 44 -6.64 -8.14 -0.54
C ALA A 44 -5.80 -7.24 -1.46
N ALA A 45 -5.57 -7.63 -2.71
CA ALA A 45 -4.89 -6.82 -3.72
C ALA A 45 -5.67 -5.54 -4.03
N ARG A 46 -6.99 -5.64 -4.23
CA ARG A 46 -7.85 -4.46 -4.42
C ARG A 46 -7.79 -3.51 -3.22
N ARG A 47 -7.85 -4.05 -1.99
CA ARG A 47 -7.74 -3.24 -0.76
C ARG A 47 -6.36 -2.61 -0.60
N PHE A 48 -5.29 -3.32 -0.97
CA PHE A 48 -3.94 -2.78 -0.98
C PHE A 48 -3.82 -1.62 -1.97
N ILE A 49 -4.33 -1.77 -3.20
CA ILE A 49 -4.38 -0.69 -4.20
C ILE A 49 -5.09 0.54 -3.60
N MET A 50 -6.28 0.37 -3.01
CA MET A 50 -7.03 1.46 -2.39
C MET A 50 -6.26 2.13 -1.24
N LEU A 51 -5.60 1.34 -0.39
CA LEU A 51 -4.80 1.86 0.72
C LEU A 51 -3.65 2.72 0.17
N ILE A 52 -2.89 2.22 -0.81
CA ILE A 52 -1.76 2.95 -1.39
C ILE A 52 -2.22 4.22 -2.10
N ASP A 53 -3.30 4.15 -2.88
CA ASP A 53 -3.87 5.33 -3.54
C ASP A 53 -4.26 6.40 -2.49
N THR A 54 -4.91 5.99 -1.40
CA THR A 54 -5.32 6.92 -0.33
C THR A 54 -4.11 7.57 0.37
N VAL A 55 -3.06 6.80 0.67
CA VAL A 55 -1.83 7.30 1.30
C VAL A 55 -1.06 8.23 0.35
N TYR A 56 -1.03 7.88 -0.93
CA TYR A 56 -0.39 8.66 -1.98
C TYR A 56 -1.08 10.02 -2.18
N ASP A 57 -2.42 10.02 -2.29
CA ASP A 57 -3.24 11.22 -2.48
C ASP A 57 -3.16 12.15 -1.26
N ALA A 58 -3.13 11.57 -0.06
CA ALA A 58 -2.94 12.30 1.19
C ALA A 58 -1.49 12.82 1.39
N ARG A 59 -0.56 12.51 0.47
CA ARG A 59 0.86 12.88 0.55
C ARG A 59 1.44 12.52 1.92
N LEU A 60 1.29 11.27 2.32
CA LEU A 60 1.85 10.78 3.58
C LEU A 60 3.18 10.04 3.36
N GLY A 61 4.04 10.06 4.37
CA GLY A 61 5.23 9.21 4.40
C GLY A 61 4.82 7.74 4.55
N LEU A 62 5.54 6.84 3.90
CA LEU A 62 5.19 5.42 3.88
C LEU A 62 6.42 4.56 4.14
N VAL A 63 6.33 3.64 5.09
CA VAL A 63 7.33 2.59 5.29
C VAL A 63 6.65 1.26 5.05
N ILE A 64 7.20 0.43 4.18
CA ILE A 64 6.64 -0.89 3.85
C ILE A 64 7.69 -1.97 4.10
N ALA A 65 7.32 -2.97 4.89
CA ALA A 65 8.01 -4.24 4.95
C ALA A 65 7.31 -5.26 4.03
N ALA A 66 7.95 -5.64 2.93
CA ALA A 66 7.33 -6.41 1.86
C ALA A 66 8.19 -7.59 1.41
N ALA A 67 7.52 -8.68 1.01
CA ALA A 67 8.19 -9.90 0.55
C ALA A 67 8.86 -9.77 -0.82
N ALA A 68 8.57 -8.70 -1.58
CA ALA A 68 9.13 -8.42 -2.88
C ALA A 68 9.12 -6.92 -3.20
N GLU A 69 9.87 -6.51 -4.22
CA GLU A 69 9.83 -5.16 -4.79
C GLU A 69 8.44 -4.83 -5.37
N PRO A 70 8.05 -3.54 -5.45
CA PRO A 70 6.70 -3.13 -5.85
C PRO A 70 6.17 -3.73 -7.16
N ASP A 71 7.04 -3.91 -8.16
CA ASP A 71 6.73 -4.50 -9.47
C ASP A 71 6.48 -6.02 -9.42
N ARG A 72 6.85 -6.68 -8.31
CA ARG A 72 6.74 -8.13 -8.09
C ARG A 72 5.80 -8.52 -6.95
N LEU A 73 5.12 -7.55 -6.35
CA LEU A 73 4.18 -7.82 -5.24
C LEU A 73 2.83 -8.39 -5.70
N TYR A 74 2.55 -8.39 -7.00
CA TYR A 74 1.33 -8.98 -7.56
C TYR A 74 1.66 -9.98 -8.66
N ALA A 75 1.12 -11.18 -8.52
CA ALA A 75 1.28 -12.30 -9.44
C ALA A 75 -0.08 -12.80 -9.98
N GLY A 76 -1.13 -11.98 -9.89
CA GLY A 76 -2.43 -12.24 -10.49
C GLY A 76 -2.65 -11.44 -11.78
N ASP A 77 -3.76 -11.72 -12.47
CA ASP A 77 -4.10 -11.07 -13.73
C ASP A 77 -5.22 -10.03 -13.59
N ALA A 78 -6.17 -10.24 -12.65
CA ALA A 78 -7.39 -9.44 -12.54
C ALA A 78 -7.16 -7.93 -12.32
N PHE A 79 -6.06 -7.57 -11.64
CA PHE A 79 -5.71 -6.18 -11.33
C PHE A 79 -4.31 -5.82 -11.85
N ALA A 80 -3.82 -6.48 -12.90
CA ALA A 80 -2.42 -6.31 -13.34
C ALA A 80 -2.09 -4.87 -13.73
N ASP A 81 -3.03 -4.17 -14.39
CA ASP A 81 -2.84 -2.77 -14.81
C ASP A 81 -2.96 -1.80 -13.64
N GLU A 82 -3.93 -2.00 -12.74
CA GLU A 82 -4.08 -1.25 -11.48
C GLU A 82 -2.83 -1.37 -10.64
N PHE A 83 -2.34 -2.59 -10.45
CA PHE A 83 -1.19 -2.86 -9.61
C PHE A 83 0.08 -2.28 -10.21
N ARG A 84 0.22 -2.24 -11.54
CA ARG A 84 1.34 -1.55 -12.21
C ARG A 84 1.36 -0.06 -11.90
N ARG A 85 0.19 0.59 -11.85
CA ARG A 85 0.06 1.99 -11.41
C ARG A 85 0.40 2.14 -9.93
N THR A 86 -0.08 1.24 -9.08
CA THR A 86 0.27 1.20 -7.64
C THR A 86 1.77 1.04 -7.42
N ALA A 87 2.43 0.12 -8.13
CA ALA A 87 3.87 -0.08 -8.08
C ALA A 87 4.63 1.20 -8.49
N SER A 88 4.15 1.90 -9.53
CA SER A 88 4.75 3.16 -9.97
C SER A 88 4.65 4.26 -8.90
N ARG A 89 3.50 4.37 -8.22
CA ARG A 89 3.31 5.29 -7.08
C ARG A 89 4.25 4.94 -5.92
N LEU A 90 4.35 3.66 -5.56
CA LEU A 90 5.27 3.20 -4.51
C LEU A 90 6.73 3.58 -4.82
N GLN A 91 7.16 3.43 -6.08
CA GLN A 91 8.49 3.86 -6.51
C GLN A 91 8.66 5.39 -6.49
N GLU A 92 7.62 6.15 -6.82
CA GLU A 92 7.65 7.62 -6.70
C GLU A 92 7.81 8.07 -5.25
N MET A 93 7.10 7.43 -4.32
CA MET A 93 7.17 7.76 -2.89
C MET A 93 8.57 7.52 -2.29
N ARG A 94 9.40 6.64 -2.89
CA ARG A 94 10.81 6.41 -2.51
C ARG A 94 11.76 7.52 -2.94
N ARG A 95 11.36 8.38 -3.88
CA ARG A 95 12.27 9.37 -4.46
C ARG A 95 12.63 10.47 -3.46
N PRO A 96 13.87 10.99 -3.50
CA PRO A 96 14.24 12.19 -2.76
C PRO A 96 13.28 13.34 -3.08
N GLY A 97 12.66 13.91 -2.06
CA GLY A 97 11.68 15.00 -2.21
C GLY A 97 10.21 14.60 -1.99
N TRP A 98 9.90 13.31 -1.83
CA TRP A 98 8.62 12.90 -1.25
C TRP A 98 8.59 13.22 0.26
N VAL A 99 7.42 13.61 0.77
CA VAL A 99 7.21 13.97 2.17
C VAL A 99 7.45 12.78 3.09
N GLY A 100 8.50 12.87 3.91
CA GLY A 100 8.96 11.78 4.77
C GLY A 100 9.46 10.60 3.94
N ASN A 101 10.76 10.62 3.59
CA ASN A 101 11.47 9.59 2.81
C ASN A 101 10.84 8.20 2.98
N ALA A 102 10.12 7.70 1.96
CA ALA A 102 9.52 6.39 2.07
C ALA A 102 10.63 5.33 2.08
N VAL A 103 10.64 4.48 3.11
CA VAL A 103 11.64 3.42 3.28
C VAL A 103 10.97 2.08 3.02
N PHE A 104 11.56 1.30 2.13
CA PHE A 104 11.12 -0.06 1.84
C PHE A 104 12.22 -0.99 2.32
N SER A 105 11.87 -1.98 3.15
CA SER A 105 12.81 -3.01 3.65
C SER A 105 12.27 -4.41 3.45
#